data_AF-A0A0F3H2E4-F1
#
_entry.id   AF-A0A0F3H2E4-F1
#
_cell.length_a   1.000
_cell.length_b   1.000
_cell.length_c   1.000
_cell.angle_alpha   90.00
_cell.angle_beta   90.00
_cell.angle_gamma   90.00
#
_symmetry.space_group_name_H-M   'P 1'
#
loop_
_entity.id
_entity.type
_entity.pdbx_description
1 polymer ?
#
loop_
_entity_poly.entity_id
_entity_poly.type
_entity_poly.pdbx_seq_one_letter_code
_entity_poly.pdbx_strand_id
1 'polypeptide(L)'
;MGGIKFIVDMGLSSLVYAAMFIFAAGVFYKVYFEYYKTPQPLKIPQTPQPTDSFGVFLRMAGDVLFFRSLAKGTKLLFAAGWLFHFTFLLLLIRHLRYFIYPVPGLVAGLGKISLLIGIVMMLAMLVLVARRFL
;
A
#
# COMPACT_ATOMS: atom_id res chain seq x y z
N MET A 1 -6.04 18.39 38.37
CA MET A 1 -6.15 17.33 37.34
C MET A 1 -6.13 17.84 35.89
N GLY A 2 -6.13 19.16 35.61
CA GLY A 2 -6.18 19.69 34.23
C GLY A 2 -4.82 19.87 33.52
N GLY A 3 -3.74 20.20 34.25
CA GLY A 3 -2.45 20.54 33.63
C GLY A 3 -1.77 19.37 32.90
N ILE A 4 -1.77 18.17 33.51
CA ILE A 4 -1.17 16.97 32.89
C ILE A 4 -1.94 16.56 31.64
N LYS A 5 -3.29 16.58 31.68
CA LYS A 5 -4.11 16.28 30.51
C LYS A 5 -3.85 17.26 29.36
N PHE A 6 -3.80 18.56 29.67
CA PHE A 6 -3.52 19.59 28.66
C PHE A 6 -2.16 19.39 27.96
N ILE A 7 -1.10 19.09 28.72
CA ILE A 7 0.23 18.86 28.15
C ILE A 7 0.23 17.61 27.26
N VAL A 8 -0.43 16.53 27.69
CA VAL A 8 -0.54 15.29 26.90
C VAL A 8 -1.32 15.51 25.61
N ASP A 9 -2.46 16.21 25.67
CA ASP A 9 -3.31 16.48 24.51
C ASP A 9 -2.59 17.39 23.49
N MET A 10 -1.86 18.40 23.97
CA MET A 10 -1.03 19.28 23.14
C MET A 10 0.14 18.51 22.49
N GLY A 11 0.79 17.64 23.25
CA GLY A 11 1.86 16.75 22.75
C GLY A 11 1.35 15.81 21.66
N LEU A 12 0.25 15.10 21.90
CA LEU A 12 -0.32 14.18 20.92
C LEU A 12 -0.76 14.90 19.64
N SER A 13 -1.43 16.06 19.77
CA SER A 13 -1.89 16.83 18.63
C SER A 13 -0.73 17.33 17.76
N SER A 14 0.31 17.88 18.38
CA SER A 14 1.49 18.36 17.65
C SER A 14 2.22 17.23 16.91
N LEU A 15 2.33 16.04 17.50
CA LEU A 15 2.89 14.85 16.84
C LEU A 15 2.08 14.45 15.60
N VAL A 16 0.75 14.45 15.68
CA VAL A 16 -0.11 14.10 14.54
C VAL A 16 0.04 15.11 13.40
N TYR A 17 0.02 16.41 13.70
CA TYR A 17 0.21 17.45 12.69
C TYR A 17 1.62 17.40 12.07
N ALA A 18 2.66 17.20 12.89
CA ALA A 18 4.02 17.06 12.41
C ALA A 18 4.18 15.82 11.51
N ALA A 19 3.63 14.67 11.91
CA ALA A 19 3.67 13.45 11.12
C ALA A 19 2.98 13.63 9.75
N MET A 20 1.80 14.25 9.73
CA MET A 20 1.08 14.53 8.49
C MET A 20 1.86 15.50 7.58
N PHE A 21 2.45 16.55 8.16
CA PHE A 21 3.24 17.52 7.41
C PHE A 21 4.49 16.88 6.80
N ILE A 22 5.26 16.13 7.61
CA ILE A 22 6.47 15.45 7.14
C ILE A 22 6.12 14.42 6.06
N PHE A 23 5.04 13.65 6.24
CA PHE A 23 4.59 12.69 5.24
C PHE A 23 4.22 13.38 3.92
N ALA A 24 3.37 14.40 3.96
CA ALA A 24 2.93 15.10 2.75
C ALA A 24 4.10 15.80 2.05
N ALA A 25 4.86 16.63 2.77
CA ALA A 25 5.99 17.36 2.21
C ALA A 25 7.07 16.41 1.68
N GLY A 26 7.36 15.32 2.40
CA GLY A 26 8.32 14.30 1.97
C GLY A 26 7.88 13.56 0.71
N VAL A 27 6.61 13.18 0.61
CA VAL A 27 6.06 12.54 -0.60
C VAL A 27 6.11 13.49 -1.79
N PHE A 28 5.65 14.74 -1.64
CA PHE A 28 5.72 15.73 -2.71
C PHE A 28 7.16 16.00 -3.15
N TYR A 29 8.08 16.14 -2.20
CA TYR A 29 9.48 16.39 -2.50
C TYR A 29 10.08 15.24 -3.31
N LYS A 30 9.94 14.00 -2.84
CA LYS A 30 10.45 12.80 -3.52
C LYS A 30 9.87 12.64 -4.92
N VAL A 31 8.55 12.77 -5.06
CA VAL A 31 7.88 12.58 -6.35
C VAL A 31 8.31 13.65 -7.35
N TYR A 32 8.29 14.93 -6.96
CA TYR A 32 8.54 16.04 -7.88
C TYR A 32 10.03 16.27 -8.18
N PHE A 33 10.90 16.20 -7.15
CA PHE A 33 12.32 16.52 -7.33
C PHE A 33 13.16 15.31 -7.71
N GLU A 34 12.85 14.11 -7.22
CA GLU A 34 13.63 12.90 -7.50
C GLU A 34 13.01 12.11 -8.65
N TYR A 35 11.83 11.51 -8.44
CA TYR A 35 11.31 10.46 -9.31
C TYR A 35 10.85 10.95 -10.69
N TYR A 36 10.19 12.10 -10.75
CA TYR A 36 9.71 12.64 -12.03
C TYR A 36 10.85 13.09 -12.95
N LYS A 37 11.97 13.54 -12.36
CA LYS A 37 13.12 14.10 -13.10
C LYS A 37 14.20 13.07 -13.42
N THR A 38 14.22 11.93 -12.73
CA THR A 38 15.23 10.90 -12.97
C THR A 38 14.87 10.08 -14.21
N PRO A 39 15.64 10.17 -15.32
CA PRO A 39 15.39 9.34 -16.48
C PRO A 39 15.66 7.88 -16.13
N GLN A 40 14.85 6.95 -16.66
CA GLN A 40 15.06 5.53 -16.43
C GLN A 40 16.42 5.11 -17.01
N PRO A 41 17.38 4.68 -16.17
CA PRO A 41 18.78 4.57 -16.56
C PRO A 41 19.07 3.47 -17.58
N LEU A 42 18.12 2.56 -17.84
CA LEU A 42 18.33 1.45 -18.78
C LEU A 42 17.01 1.03 -19.45
N LYS A 43 16.93 1.21 -20.78
CA LYS A 43 15.86 0.65 -21.63
C LYS A 43 16.33 -0.70 -22.17
N ILE A 44 16.17 -1.77 -21.39
CA ILE A 44 16.42 -3.13 -21.90
C ILE A 44 15.16 -3.63 -22.60
N PRO A 45 15.19 -3.86 -23.92
CA PRO A 45 14.08 -4.51 -24.61
C PRO A 45 13.94 -5.94 -24.07
N GLN A 46 12.81 -6.25 -23.45
CA GLN A 46 12.51 -7.60 -22.97
C GLN A 46 11.71 -8.32 -24.06
N THR A 47 12.34 -9.23 -24.79
CA THR A 47 11.66 -10.03 -25.82
C THR A 47 10.74 -11.09 -25.17
N PRO A 48 9.53 -11.36 -25.71
CA PRO A 48 8.80 -10.61 -26.72
C PRO A 48 8.19 -9.33 -26.09
N GLN A 49 8.56 -8.17 -26.63
CA GLN A 49 8.04 -6.88 -26.18
C GLN A 49 6.85 -6.49 -27.08
N PRO A 50 5.72 -6.02 -26.52
CA PRO A 50 4.67 -5.41 -27.33
C PRO A 50 5.25 -4.24 -28.13
N THR A 51 4.92 -4.18 -29.43
CA THR A 51 5.40 -3.13 -30.34
C THR A 51 4.53 -1.88 -30.32
N ASP A 52 3.37 -1.94 -29.65
CA ASP A 52 2.40 -0.86 -29.50
C ASP A 52 2.40 -0.30 -28.07
N SER A 53 2.08 1.00 -27.94
CA SER A 53 2.00 1.65 -26.63
C SER A 53 0.91 1.05 -25.74
N PHE A 54 -0.18 0.56 -26.34
CA PHE A 54 -1.27 -0.07 -25.63
C PHE A 54 -0.89 -1.44 -25.05
N GLY A 55 -0.20 -2.29 -25.82
CA GLY A 55 0.33 -3.55 -25.32
C GLY A 55 1.37 -3.36 -24.21
N VAL A 56 2.21 -2.31 -24.28
CA VAL A 56 3.12 -1.96 -23.16
C VAL A 56 2.34 -1.60 -21.92
N PHE A 57 1.30 -0.78 -22.04
CA PHE A 57 0.43 -0.43 -20.92
C PHE A 57 -0.20 -1.68 -20.28
N LEU A 58 -0.78 -2.58 -21.08
CA LEU A 58 -1.37 -3.82 -20.58
C LEU A 58 -0.36 -4.74 -19.91
N ARG A 59 0.86 -4.82 -20.45
CA ARG A 59 1.97 -5.58 -19.83
C ARG A 59 2.27 -5.02 -18.44
N MET A 60 2.48 -3.70 -18.36
CA MET A 60 2.80 -3.02 -17.10
C MET A 60 1.64 -3.13 -16.10
N ALA A 61 0.40 -2.97 -16.54
CA ALA A 61 -0.78 -3.14 -15.70
C ALA A 61 -0.86 -4.56 -15.12
N GLY A 62 -0.53 -5.59 -15.92
CA GLY A 62 -0.46 -6.98 -15.48
C GLY A 62 0.62 -7.21 -14.42
N ASP A 63 1.78 -6.58 -14.56
CA ASP A 63 2.85 -6.68 -13.58
C ASP A 63 2.56 -5.88 -12.29
N VAL A 64 1.86 -4.75 -12.38
CA VAL A 64 1.51 -3.92 -11.22
C VAL A 64 0.33 -4.48 -10.42
N LEU A 65 -0.74 -4.92 -11.09
CA LEU A 65 -1.98 -5.36 -10.41
C LEU A 65 -1.95 -6.84 -10.02
N PHE A 66 -1.34 -7.67 -10.86
CA PHE A 66 -1.36 -9.12 -10.70
C PHE A 66 0.03 -9.72 -10.47
N PHE A 67 1.08 -8.91 -10.36
CA PHE A 67 2.45 -9.38 -10.14
C PHE A 67 2.85 -10.53 -11.08
N ARG A 68 2.47 -10.43 -12.37
CA ARG A 68 2.62 -11.52 -13.35
C ARG A 68 4.05 -12.04 -13.44
N SER A 69 5.04 -11.16 -13.38
CA SER A 69 6.46 -11.55 -13.30
C SER A 69 6.79 -12.36 -12.04
N LEU A 70 6.31 -11.93 -10.86
CA LEU A 70 6.54 -12.64 -9.59
C LEU A 70 5.87 -14.01 -9.57
N ALA A 71 4.66 -14.12 -10.15
CA ALA A 71 3.93 -15.37 -10.29
C ALA A 71 4.68 -16.43 -11.09
N LYS A 72 5.45 -16.00 -12.11
CA LYS A 72 6.31 -16.89 -12.91
C LYS A 72 7.55 -17.34 -12.15
N GLY A 73 8.12 -16.47 -11.30
CA GLY A 73 9.33 -16.77 -10.53
C GLY A 73 9.06 -17.64 -9.30
N THR A 74 8.17 -17.18 -8.41
CA THR A 74 7.92 -17.84 -7.11
C THR A 74 6.44 -17.79 -6.73
N LYS A 75 5.74 -18.91 -6.94
CA LYS A 75 4.30 -19.01 -6.66
C LYS A 75 3.93 -18.68 -5.21
N LEU A 76 4.80 -19.02 -4.25
CA LEU A 76 4.58 -18.74 -2.83
C LEU A 76 4.64 -17.24 -2.52
N LEU A 77 5.66 -16.53 -3.00
CA LEU A 77 5.78 -15.08 -2.78
C LEU A 77 4.72 -14.31 -3.55
N PHE A 78 4.33 -14.80 -4.73
CA PHE A 78 3.18 -14.29 -5.44
C PHE A 78 1.90 -14.38 -4.58
N ALA A 79 1.56 -15.57 -4.08
CA ALA A 79 0.35 -15.76 -3.28
C ALA A 79 0.39 -14.92 -1.99
N ALA A 80 1.50 -14.96 -1.24
CA ALA A 80 1.65 -14.19 -0.01
C ALA A 80 1.63 -12.67 -0.26
N GLY A 81 2.32 -12.20 -1.30
CA GLY A 81 2.34 -10.80 -1.70
C GLY A 81 0.96 -10.29 -2.13
N TRP A 82 0.26 -11.08 -2.95
CA TRP A 82 -1.07 -10.72 -3.43
C TRP A 82 -2.10 -10.71 -2.28
N LEU A 83 -2.04 -11.69 -1.40
CA LEU A 83 -2.89 -11.79 -0.21
C LEU A 83 -2.64 -10.62 0.75
N PHE A 84 -1.38 -10.25 0.98
CA PHE A 84 -1.02 -9.08 1.79
C PHE A 84 -1.60 -7.79 1.21
N HIS A 85 -1.39 -7.51 -0.08
CA HIS A 85 -1.87 -6.27 -0.71
C HIS A 85 -3.40 -6.19 -0.74
N PHE A 86 -4.09 -7.29 -1.06
CA PHE A 86 -5.54 -7.29 -1.15
C PHE A 86 -6.20 -7.13 0.23
N THR A 87 -5.69 -7.82 1.25
CA THR A 87 -6.19 -7.66 2.63
C THR A 87 -5.88 -6.29 3.20
N PHE A 88 -4.68 -5.74 2.93
CA PHE A 88 -4.33 -4.36 3.28
C PHE A 88 -5.28 -3.34 2.64
N LEU A 89 -5.59 -3.49 1.34
CA LEU A 89 -6.54 -2.63 0.64
C LEU A 89 -7.93 -2.68 1.26
N LEU A 90 -8.45 -3.89 1.54
CA LEU A 90 -9.77 -4.05 2.19
C LEU A 90 -9.81 -3.40 3.58
N LEU A 91 -8.73 -3.52 4.35
CA LEU A 91 -8.64 -2.85 5.65
C LEU A 91 -8.56 -1.33 5.48
N LEU A 92 -7.83 -0.82 4.49
CA LEU A 92 -7.77 0.61 4.21
C LEU A 92 -9.17 1.15 3.84
N ILE A 93 -9.91 0.45 2.99
CA ILE A 93 -11.32 0.77 2.67
C ILE A 93 -12.18 0.74 3.94
N ARG A 94 -11.98 -0.21 4.85
CA ARG A 94 -12.68 -0.22 6.14
C ARG A 94 -12.37 1.04 6.96
N HIS A 95 -11.13 1.53 6.95
CA HIS A 95 -10.73 2.72 7.70
C HIS A 95 -11.34 4.00 7.13
N LEU A 96 -11.74 4.03 5.86
CA LEU A 96 -12.50 5.15 5.28
C LEU A 96 -13.82 5.43 6.02
N ARG A 97 -14.36 4.47 6.80
CA ARG A 97 -15.54 4.68 7.65
C ARG A 97 -15.42 5.86 8.62
N TYR A 98 -14.19 6.23 9.00
CA TYR A 98 -13.95 7.33 9.94
C TYR A 98 -13.87 8.70 9.25
N PHE A 99 -13.82 8.72 7.92
CA PHE A 99 -13.66 9.93 7.11
C PHE A 99 -14.91 10.27 6.29
N ILE A 100 -15.90 9.37 6.23
CA ILE A 100 -17.08 9.50 5.37
C ILE A 100 -18.34 9.32 6.22
N TYR A 101 -19.25 10.31 6.14
CA TYR A 101 -20.59 10.24 6.73
C TYR A 101 -21.63 10.68 5.69
N PRO A 102 -22.70 9.89 5.43
CA PRO A 102 -23.03 8.59 6.03
C PRO A 102 -22.11 7.45 5.54
N VAL A 103 -21.92 6.42 6.37
CA VAL A 103 -21.04 5.28 6.03
C VAL A 103 -21.70 4.40 4.97
N PRO A 104 -21.07 4.17 3.81
CA PRO A 104 -21.63 3.29 2.78
C PRO A 104 -21.82 1.85 3.29
N GLY A 105 -22.91 1.19 2.87
CA GLY A 105 -23.25 -0.17 3.31
C GLY A 105 -22.15 -1.21 3.06
N LEU A 106 -21.41 -1.09 1.95
CA LEU A 106 -20.25 -1.95 1.64
C LEU A 106 -19.13 -1.80 2.68
N VAL A 107 -18.83 -0.56 3.10
CA VAL A 107 -17.80 -0.27 4.10
C VAL A 107 -18.25 -0.76 5.49
N ALA A 108 -19.52 -0.60 5.82
CA ALA A 108 -20.10 -1.13 7.05
C ALA A 108 -20.05 -2.68 7.09
N GLY A 109 -20.31 -3.34 5.95
CA GLY A 109 -20.23 -4.79 5.80
C GLY A 109 -18.83 -5.36 6.06
N LEU A 110 -17.78 -4.68 5.57
CA LEU A 110 -16.38 -5.06 5.82
C LEU A 110 -16.05 -5.11 7.32
N GLY A 111 -16.74 -4.32 8.16
CA GLY A 111 -16.56 -4.35 9.61
C GLY A 111 -16.72 -5.75 10.20
N LYS A 112 -17.69 -6.53 9.74
CA LYS A 112 -18.01 -7.87 10.28
C LYS A 112 -16.89 -8.90 10.04
N ILE A 113 -16.21 -8.80 8.90
CA ILE A 113 -15.18 -9.77 8.47
C ILE A 113 -13.76 -9.22 8.75
N SER A 114 -13.65 -7.98 9.20
CA SER A 114 -12.37 -7.27 9.32
C SER A 114 -11.33 -7.93 10.22
N LEU A 115 -11.75 -8.63 11.28
CA LEU A 115 -10.83 -9.39 12.12
C LEU A 115 -10.16 -10.52 11.33
N LEU A 116 -10.94 -11.27 10.55
CA LEU A 116 -10.41 -12.34 9.71
C LEU A 116 -9.46 -11.77 8.65
N ILE A 117 -9.84 -10.68 7.98
CA ILE A 117 -9.00 -10.00 6.99
C ILE A 117 -7.66 -9.56 7.63
N GLY A 118 -7.71 -9.03 8.85
CA GLY A 118 -6.52 -8.65 9.63
C GLY A 118 -5.61 -9.82 9.96
N ILE A 119 -6.18 -10.96 10.38
CA ILE A 119 -5.40 -12.18 10.65
C ILE A 119 -4.72 -12.67 9.38
N VAL A 120 -5.44 -12.72 8.25
CA VAL A 120 -4.88 -13.13 6.96
C VAL A 120 -3.74 -12.19 6.52
N MET A 121 -3.91 -10.88 6.69
CA MET A 121 -2.86 -9.89 6.40
C MET A 121 -1.61 -10.14 7.24
N MET A 122 -1.76 -10.37 8.55
CA MET A 122 -0.66 -10.63 9.47
C MET A 122 0.09 -11.91 9.10
N LEU A 123 -0.63 -13.00 8.79
CA LEU A 123 -0.01 -14.25 8.34
C LEU A 123 0.76 -14.07 7.03
N ALA A 124 0.18 -13.36 6.06
CA ALA A 124 0.86 -13.07 4.79
C ALA A 124 2.14 -12.24 5.01
N MET A 125 2.09 -11.24 5.89
CA MET A 125 3.26 -10.44 6.27
C MET A 125 4.35 -11.31 6.91
N LEU A 126 3.99 -12.18 7.85
CA LEU A 126 4.94 -13.08 8.52
C LEU A 126 5.64 -14.01 7.53
N VAL A 127 4.92 -14.56 6.55
CA VAL A 127 5.51 -15.39 5.49
C VAL A 127 6.51 -14.58 4.65
N LEU A 128 6.16 -13.35 4.26
CA LEU A 128 7.05 -12.49 3.46
C LEU A 128 8.30 -12.07 4.24
N VAL A 129 8.16 -11.78 5.54
CA VAL A 129 9.28 -11.43 6.43
C VAL A 129 10.17 -12.65 6.67
N ALA A 130 9.60 -13.83 6.93
CA ALA A 130 10.37 -15.07 7.07
C ALA A 130 11.21 -15.33 5.81
N ARG A 131 10.62 -15.17 4.62
CA ARG A 131 11.32 -15.29 3.34
C ARG A 131 12.39 -14.23 3.07
N ARG A 132 12.42 -13.13 3.83
CA ARG A 132 13.49 -12.12 3.74
C ARG A 132 14.75 -12.55 4.51
N PHE A 133 14.58 -13.37 5.54
CA PHE A 133 15.68 -13.80 6.42
C PHE A 133 16.17 -15.24 6.16
N LEU A 134 15.39 -16.02 5.42
CA LEU A 134 15.73 -17.38 4.96
C LEU A 134 16.26 -17.33 3.52
#